data_AF-A0A358CUF7-F1
#
_entry.id   AF-A0A358CUF7-F1
#
_cell.length_a   1.000
_cell.length_b   1.000
_cell.length_c   1.000
_cell.angle_alpha   90.00
_cell.angle_beta   90.00
_cell.angle_gamma   90.00
#
_symmetry.space_group_name_H-M   'P 1'
#
loop_
_entity.id
_entity.type
_entity.pdbx_description
1 polymer ?
#
loop_
_entity_poly.entity_id
_entity_poly.type
_entity_poly.pdbx_seq_one_letter_code
_entity_poly.pdbx_strand_id
1 'polypeptide(L)'
;MTAQRLDGRKLAKKIEHDLAPKVAVLAREIGRPPRLVVVLVGDVAASASYVKSKASAAKRVGITADVFSIPESTTTAELVSTVEAIGRDEHGPTDGILVQLPLPDHVDARA
;
A
#
# COMPACT_ATOMS: atom_id res chain seq x y z
N MET A 1 -38.15 2.93 14.88
CA MET A 1 -37.01 3.63 14.24
C MET A 1 -36.20 2.60 13.48
N THR A 2 -35.83 2.88 12.22
CA THR A 2 -34.92 2.02 11.45
C THR A 2 -33.48 2.46 11.67
N ALA A 3 -32.54 1.52 11.62
CA ALA A 3 -31.12 1.81 11.78
C ALA A 3 -30.61 2.73 10.65
N GLN A 4 -29.81 3.73 11.00
CA GLN A 4 -29.14 4.58 10.03
C GLN A 4 -27.98 3.81 9.38
N ARG A 5 -28.00 3.68 8.06
CA ARG A 5 -26.89 3.06 7.32
C ARG A 5 -25.71 4.04 7.21
N LEU A 6 -24.58 3.66 7.78
CA LEU A 6 -23.31 4.37 7.56
C LEU A 6 -22.71 3.95 6.21
N ASP A 7 -22.83 4.82 5.20
CA ASP A 7 -22.38 4.52 3.84
C ASP A 7 -20.88 4.82 3.65
N GLY A 8 -20.05 3.81 3.89
CA GLY A 8 -18.59 3.91 3.75
C GLY A 8 -18.12 4.25 2.34
N ARG A 9 -18.89 3.92 1.28
CA ARG A 9 -18.52 4.27 -0.10
C ARG A 9 -18.65 5.76 -0.35
N LYS A 10 -19.74 6.37 0.14
CA LYS A 10 -19.93 7.83 0.06
C LYS A 10 -18.84 8.55 0.84
N LEU A 11 -18.51 8.07 2.04
CA LEU A 11 -17.47 8.66 2.87
C LEU A 11 -16.08 8.54 2.22
N ALA A 12 -15.71 7.37 1.69
CA ALA A 12 -14.43 7.15 1.02
C ALA A 12 -14.24 8.10 -0.19
N LYS A 13 -15.27 8.28 -1.02
CA LYS A 13 -15.21 9.24 -2.14
C LYS A 13 -14.96 10.68 -1.68
N LYS A 14 -15.56 11.08 -0.55
CA LYS A 14 -15.32 12.40 0.04
C LYS A 14 -13.87 12.54 0.50
N ILE A 15 -13.34 11.53 1.19
CA ILE A 15 -11.93 11.52 1.63
C ILE A 15 -10.99 11.60 0.44
N GLU A 16 -11.23 10.83 -0.63
CA GLU A 16 -10.41 10.86 -1.85
C GLU A 16 -10.44 12.24 -2.53
N HIS A 17 -11.63 12.84 -2.65
CA HIS A 17 -11.79 14.20 -3.18
C HIS A 17 -10.98 15.24 -2.39
N ASP A 18 -11.02 15.17 -1.07
CA ASP A 18 -10.33 16.12 -0.19
C ASP A 18 -8.81 15.86 -0.13
N LEU A 19 -8.38 14.63 -0.45
CA LEU A 19 -6.97 14.21 -0.43
C LEU A 19 -6.24 14.56 -1.74
N ALA A 20 -6.91 14.42 -2.89
CA ALA A 20 -6.32 14.68 -4.21
C ALA A 20 -5.59 16.04 -4.34
N PRO A 21 -6.14 17.20 -3.91
CA PRO A 21 -5.41 18.47 -3.99
C PRO A 21 -4.19 18.50 -3.06
N LYS A 22 -4.25 17.83 -1.91
CA LYS A 22 -3.11 17.75 -0.96
C LYS A 22 -1.97 16.92 -1.56
N VAL A 23 -2.30 15.80 -2.19
CA VAL A 23 -1.32 14.97 -2.91
C VAL A 23 -0.70 15.73 -4.07
N ALA A 24 -1.49 16.54 -4.81
CA ALA A 24 -0.97 17.36 -5.89
C ALA A 24 0.02 18.44 -5.39
N VAL A 25 -0.21 19.04 -4.21
CA VAL A 25 0.74 19.96 -3.58
C VAL A 25 2.01 19.21 -3.18
N LEU A 26 1.88 18.10 -2.45
CA LEU A 26 3.03 17.28 -2.04
C LEU A 26 3.86 16.83 -3.24
N ALA A 27 3.22 16.41 -4.32
CA ALA A 27 3.90 15.97 -5.53
C ALA A 27 4.76 17.08 -6.18
N ARG A 28 4.32 18.34 -6.08
CA ARG A 28 5.10 19.49 -6.54
C ARG A 28 6.27 19.78 -5.61
N GLU A 29 6.07 19.65 -4.30
CA GLU A 29 7.11 19.88 -3.29
C GLU A 29 8.25 18.85 -3.38
N ILE A 30 7.92 17.56 -3.57
CA ILE A 30 8.92 16.49 -3.68
C ILE A 30 9.38 16.23 -5.12
N GLY A 31 8.81 16.93 -6.11
CA GLY A 31 9.17 16.84 -7.54
C GLY A 31 8.71 15.56 -8.26
N ARG A 32 7.90 14.71 -7.62
CA ARG A 32 7.35 13.46 -8.17
C ARG A 32 6.02 13.09 -7.49
N PRO A 33 5.17 12.23 -8.07
CA PRO A 33 4.06 11.65 -7.35
C PRO A 33 4.55 10.90 -6.08
N PRO A 34 3.84 10.99 -4.95
CA PRO A 34 4.13 10.14 -3.80
C PRO A 34 4.01 8.67 -4.19
N ARG A 35 4.86 7.83 -3.63
CA ARG A 35 5.00 6.41 -3.97
C ARG A 35 4.75 5.53 -2.76
N LEU A 36 3.77 4.63 -2.91
CA LEU A 36 3.43 3.57 -1.96
C LEU A 36 3.88 2.22 -2.52
N VAL A 37 4.73 1.50 -1.79
CA VAL A 37 5.14 0.14 -2.14
C VAL A 37 4.37 -0.86 -1.29
N VAL A 38 3.66 -1.77 -1.95
CA VAL A 38 2.93 -2.86 -1.31
C VAL A 38 3.76 -4.14 -1.40
N VAL A 39 4.31 -4.59 -0.29
CA VAL A 39 5.07 -5.85 -0.21
C VAL A 39 4.11 -7.01 -0.05
N LEU A 40 4.20 -7.99 -0.95
CA LEU A 40 3.39 -9.20 -0.96
C LEU A 40 4.31 -10.43 -0.83
N VAL A 41 4.08 -11.24 0.20
CA VAL A 41 4.82 -12.49 0.42
C VAL A 41 3.99 -13.67 -0.10
N GLY A 42 4.54 -14.41 -1.05
CA GLY A 42 3.87 -15.55 -1.69
C GLY A 42 2.79 -15.16 -2.69
N ASP A 43 2.02 -16.16 -3.14
CA ASP A 43 0.92 -15.96 -4.07
C ASP A 43 -0.40 -16.25 -3.37
N VAL A 44 -1.16 -15.20 -3.10
CA VAL A 44 -2.50 -15.35 -2.57
C VAL A 44 -3.44 -14.75 -3.61
N ALA A 45 -4.07 -15.61 -4.40
CA ALA A 45 -5.12 -15.23 -5.35
C ALA A 45 -6.23 -14.36 -4.70
N ALA A 46 -6.41 -14.44 -3.36
CA ALA A 46 -7.29 -13.56 -2.60
C ALA A 46 -6.78 -12.11 -2.45
N SER A 47 -5.46 -11.91 -2.34
CA SER A 47 -4.81 -10.60 -2.13
C SER A 47 -4.78 -9.74 -3.38
N ALA A 48 -4.78 -10.34 -4.58
CA ALA A 48 -4.76 -9.62 -5.85
C ALA A 48 -5.91 -8.59 -5.97
N SER A 49 -7.11 -8.94 -5.48
CA SER A 49 -8.26 -8.04 -5.49
C SER A 49 -8.08 -6.84 -4.55
N TYR A 50 -7.55 -7.05 -3.34
CA TYR A 50 -7.31 -6.01 -2.35
C TYR A 50 -6.17 -5.08 -2.75
N VAL A 51 -5.06 -5.64 -3.23
CA VAL A 51 -3.91 -4.88 -3.70
C VAL A 51 -4.30 -4.03 -4.91
N LYS A 52 -5.05 -4.59 -5.86
CA LYS A 52 -5.59 -3.84 -7.00
C LYS A 52 -6.51 -2.70 -6.56
N SER A 53 -7.36 -2.93 -5.56
CA SER A 53 -8.25 -1.89 -5.03
C SER A 53 -7.47 -0.75 -4.36
N LYS A 54 -6.44 -1.08 -3.57
CA LYS A 54 -5.54 -0.10 -2.94
C LYS A 54 -4.75 0.69 -3.97
N ALA A 55 -4.17 0.02 -4.96
CA ALA A 55 -3.45 0.69 -6.04
C ALA A 55 -4.38 1.60 -6.86
N SER A 56 -5.61 1.16 -7.12
CA SER A 56 -6.62 1.98 -7.78
C SER A 56 -7.01 3.20 -6.95
N ALA A 57 -7.14 3.07 -5.63
CA ALA A 57 -7.45 4.18 -4.72
C ALA A 57 -6.33 5.21 -4.65
N ALA A 58 -5.09 4.74 -4.51
CA ALA A 58 -3.89 5.57 -4.58
C ALA A 58 -3.84 6.35 -5.89
N LYS A 59 -4.06 5.67 -7.03
CA LYS A 59 -4.06 6.30 -8.34
C LYS A 59 -5.13 7.38 -8.49
N ARG A 60 -6.33 7.19 -7.91
CA ARG A 60 -7.42 8.19 -7.94
C ARG A 60 -7.05 9.51 -7.27
N VAL A 61 -6.15 9.48 -6.28
CA VAL A 61 -5.70 10.67 -5.57
C VAL A 61 -4.34 11.19 -6.05
N GLY A 62 -3.72 10.55 -7.04
CA GLY A 62 -2.42 10.96 -7.62
C GLY A 62 -1.19 10.33 -6.96
N ILE A 63 -1.37 9.25 -6.19
CA ILE A 63 -0.29 8.45 -5.60
C ILE A 63 0.05 7.30 -6.56
N THR A 64 1.34 7.08 -6.81
CA THR A 64 1.85 5.88 -7.49
C THR A 64 1.87 4.73 -6.50
N ALA A 65 1.33 3.58 -6.89
CA ALA A 65 1.30 2.39 -6.04
C ALA A 65 1.87 1.19 -6.80
N ASP A 66 2.96 0.65 -6.28
CA ASP A 66 3.67 -0.51 -6.85
C ASP A 66 3.51 -1.73 -5.96
N VAL A 67 3.51 -2.91 -6.58
CA VAL A 67 3.47 -4.19 -5.87
C VAL A 67 4.84 -4.82 -5.96
N PHE A 68 5.42 -5.14 -4.80
CA PHE A 68 6.69 -5.82 -4.67
C PHE A 68 6.43 -7.23 -4.15
N SER A 69 6.40 -8.19 -5.06
CA SER A 69 6.15 -9.60 -4.71
C SER A 69 7.46 -10.31 -4.38
N ILE A 70 7.50 -10.99 -3.26
CA ILE A 70 8.60 -11.87 -2.83
C ILE A 70 8.09 -13.30 -2.62
N PRO A 71 8.98 -14.31 -2.73
CA PRO A 71 8.57 -15.72 -2.63
C PRO A 71 7.86 -16.06 -1.31
N GLU A 72 6.99 -17.06 -1.34
CA GLU A 72 6.35 -17.58 -0.12
C GLU A 72 7.37 -18.16 0.85
N SER A 73 8.50 -18.67 0.35
CA SER A 73 9.60 -19.23 1.16
C SER A 73 10.47 -18.18 1.86
N THR A 74 10.13 -16.90 1.74
CA THR A 74 10.88 -15.80 2.37
C THR A 74 10.81 -15.91 3.89
N THR A 75 11.98 -15.88 4.53
CA THR A 75 12.10 -15.83 5.99
C THR A 75 11.78 -14.44 6.55
N THR A 76 11.49 -14.35 7.84
CA THR A 76 11.31 -13.06 8.54
C THR A 76 12.49 -12.11 8.30
N ALA A 77 13.74 -12.61 8.39
CA ALA A 77 14.93 -11.79 8.19
C ALA A 77 15.03 -11.24 6.76
N GLU A 78 14.69 -12.04 5.76
CA GLU A 78 14.66 -11.61 4.36
C GLU A 78 13.55 -10.59 4.09
N LEU A 79 12.36 -10.76 4.70
CA LEU A 79 11.28 -9.77 4.61
C LEU A 79 11.70 -8.43 5.24
N VAL A 80 12.29 -8.45 6.44
CA VAL A 80 12.79 -7.24 7.12
C VAL A 80 13.84 -6.55 6.25
N SER A 81 14.83 -7.30 5.76
CA SER A 81 15.87 -6.77 4.87
C SER A 81 15.28 -6.14 3.60
N THR A 82 14.26 -6.77 3.01
CA THR A 82 13.55 -6.24 1.84
C THR A 82 12.85 -4.91 2.16
N VAL A 83 12.12 -4.84 3.28
CA VAL A 83 11.43 -3.62 3.71
C VAL A 83 12.43 -2.49 3.99
N GLU A 84 13.54 -2.81 4.63
CA GLU A 84 14.61 -1.83 4.88
C GLU A 84 15.25 -1.34 3.58
N ALA A 85 15.55 -2.23 2.64
CA ALA A 85 16.11 -1.86 1.34
C ALA A 85 15.16 -0.92 0.56
N ILE A 86 13.85 -1.20 0.60
CA ILE A 86 12.83 -0.31 0.03
C ILE A 86 12.83 1.04 0.75
N GLY A 87 12.91 1.05 2.08
CA GLY A 87 12.95 2.28 2.89
C GLY A 87 14.23 3.11 2.72
N ARG A 88 15.32 2.49 2.26
CA ARG A 88 16.57 3.15 1.87
C ARG A 88 16.60 3.58 0.39
N ASP A 89 15.45 3.52 -0.29
CA ASP A 89 15.29 3.86 -1.70
C ASP A 89 16.11 3.01 -2.68
N GLU A 90 16.56 1.81 -2.27
CA GLU A 90 17.32 0.89 -3.15
C GLU A 90 16.46 0.40 -4.33
N HIS A 91 15.13 0.42 -4.15
CA HIS A 91 14.13 0.13 -5.18
C HIS A 91 13.47 1.40 -5.75
N GLY A 92 14.17 2.53 -5.66
CA GLY A 92 13.69 3.85 -6.02
C GLY A 92 12.97 4.57 -4.88
N PRO A 93 12.68 5.89 -5.04
CA PRO A 93 12.11 6.72 -4.00
C PRO A 93 10.80 6.17 -3.42
N THR A 94 10.67 6.06 -2.10
CA THR A 94 9.50 5.48 -1.43
C THR A 94 9.02 6.34 -0.27
N ASP A 95 7.73 6.67 -0.22
CA ASP A 95 7.15 7.50 0.85
C ASP A 95 6.27 6.68 1.82
N GLY A 96 5.90 5.47 1.41
CA GLY A 96 5.12 4.56 2.24
C GLY A 96 5.35 3.11 1.84
N ILE A 97 5.37 2.25 2.86
CA ILE A 97 5.50 0.80 2.69
C ILE A 97 4.31 0.15 3.38
N LEU A 98 3.66 -0.79 2.69
CA LEU A 98 2.59 -1.60 3.25
C LEU A 98 2.93 -3.07 3.05
N VAL A 99 3.13 -3.80 4.15
CA VAL A 99 3.24 -5.26 4.12
C VAL A 99 1.84 -5.86 4.13
N GLN A 100 1.50 -6.66 3.11
CA GLN A 100 0.17 -7.23 2.95
C GLN A 100 0.03 -8.51 3.80
N LEU A 101 -1.02 -8.55 4.63
CA LEU A 101 -1.41 -9.72 5.43
C LEU A 101 -2.48 -10.58 4.72
N PRO A 102 -2.61 -11.88 5.08
CA PRO A 102 -1.77 -12.64 6.01
C PRO A 102 -0.38 -12.93 5.43
N LEU A 103 0.60 -13.11 6.31
CA LEU A 103 1.93 -13.63 5.96
C LEU A 103 1.93 -15.16 6.10
N PRO A 104 2.85 -15.88 5.43
CA PRO A 104 3.07 -17.30 5.68
C PRO A 104 3.37 -17.58 7.15
N ASP A 105 2.96 -18.76 7.65
CA ASP A 105 3.04 -19.11 9.08
C ASP A 105 4.45 -19.05 9.69
N HIS A 106 5.49 -19.19 8.85
CA HIS A 106 6.89 -19.14 9.26
C HIS A 106 7.47 -17.71 9.30
N VAL A 107 6.69 -16.70 8.91
CA VAL A 107 7.09 -15.29 8.90
C VAL A 107 6.41 -14.57 10.05
N ASP A 108 7.20 -13.96 10.93
CA ASP A 108 6.69 -13.23 12.08
C ASP A 108 6.35 -11.78 11.71
N ALA A 109 5.07 -11.42 11.81
CA ALA A 109 4.58 -10.07 11.56
C ALA A 109 4.89 -9.08 12.70
N ARG A 110 5.46 -9.54 13.82
CA ARG A 110 5.76 -8.74 15.03
C ARG A 110 7.25 -8.67 15.37
N ALA A 111 8.11 -9.18 14.49
CA ALA A 111 9.55 -9.13 14.64
C ALA A 111 10.08 -7.69 14.72
#